data_AF-A0A2N5AFR8-F1
#
_entry.id   AF-A0A2N5AFR8-F1
#
_cell.length_a   1.000
_cell.length_b   1.000
_cell.length_c   1.000
_cell.angle_alpha   90.00
_cell.angle_beta   90.00
_cell.angle_gamma   90.00
#
_symmetry.space_group_name_H-M   'P 1'
#
loop_
_entity.id
_entity.type
_entity.pdbx_description
1 polymer ?
#
loop_
_entity_poly.entity_id
_entity_poly.type
_entity_poly.pdbx_seq_one_letter_code
_entity_poly.pdbx_strand_id
1 'polypeptide(L)' 'VGEVLDVIKKLARSGTTLVVVTHEVGFAREVADQVVFMVDGRIVEQGSSDEVLNHPQHPRTRQFLSRVLPS' A
#
# COMPACT_ATOMS: atom_id res chain seq x y z
N VAL A 1 7.27 16.04 -3.48
CA VAL A 1 7.28 14.58 -3.20
C VAL A 1 7.13 13.74 -4.48
N GLY A 2 6.42 14.19 -5.52
CA GLY A 2 6.21 13.43 -6.76
C GLY A 2 7.48 12.90 -7.44
N GLU A 3 8.56 13.69 -7.50
CA GLU A 3 9.80 13.29 -8.17
C GLU A 3 10.44 12.02 -7.58
N VAL A 4 10.38 11.84 -6.26
CA VAL A 4 10.91 10.64 -5.58
C VAL A 4 10.03 9.42 -5.90
N LEU A 5 8.71 9.59 -5.88
CA LEU A 5 7.77 8.51 -6.21
C LEU A 5 7.94 8.05 -7.65
N ASP A 6 8.24 8.96 -8.58
CA ASP A 6 8.49 8.62 -9.98
C ASP A 6 9.76 7.78 -10.18
N VAL A 7 10.80 8.04 -9.40
CA VAL A 7 12.01 7.20 -9.40
C VAL A 7 11.68 5.81 -8.86
N ILE A 8 10.94 5.72 -7.75
CA ILE A 8 10.55 4.43 -7.17
C ILE A 8 9.66 3.64 -8.15
N LYS A 9 8.72 4.29 -8.85
CA LYS A 9 7.91 3.69 -9.91
C LYS A 9 8.77 3.09 -11.02
N LYS A 10 9.81 3.81 -11.47
CA LYS A 10 10.73 3.32 -12.50
C LYS A 10 11.49 2.08 -12.03
N LEU A 11 11.95 2.07 -10.77
CA LEU A 11 12.64 0.92 -10.17
C LEU A 11 11.71 -0.30 -10.02
N ALA A 12 10.46 -0.09 -9.62
CA ALA A 12 9.47 -1.17 -9.55
C ALA A 12 9.26 -1.80 -10.94
N ARG A 13 9.09 -0.97 -11.96
CA ARG A 13 8.89 -1.41 -13.36
C ARG A 13 10.14 -2.04 -13.98
N SER A 14 11.34 -1.78 -13.46
CA SER A 14 12.58 -2.39 -13.95
C SER A 14 12.81 -3.81 -13.44
N GLY A 15 11.90 -4.36 -12.63
CA GLY A 15 12.03 -5.70 -12.04
C GLY A 15 12.88 -5.74 -10.76
N THR A 16 13.17 -4.59 -10.16
CA THR A 16 13.84 -4.53 -8.85
C THR A 16 12.88 -4.93 -7.75
N THR A 17 13.26 -5.84 -6.86
CA THR A 17 12.48 -6.13 -5.66
C THR A 17 12.55 -4.94 -4.69
N LEU A 18 11.39 -4.40 -4.31
CA LEU A 18 11.28 -3.24 -3.44
C LEU A 18 10.39 -3.55 -2.23
N VAL A 19 10.83 -3.11 -1.05
CA VAL A 19 10.00 -3.04 0.15
C VAL A 19 9.85 -1.57 0.50
N VAL A 20 8.62 -1.05 0.43
CA VAL A 20 8.33 0.37 0.62
C VAL A 20 7.35 0.53 1.78
N VAL A 21 7.75 1.32 2.78
CA VAL A 21 6.86 1.77 3.86
C VAL A 21 6.37 3.16 3.49
N THR A 22 5.05 3.32 3.33
CA THR A 22 4.47 4.58 2.86
C THR A 22 3.10 4.86 3.47
N HIS A 23 2.76 6.13 3.60
CA HIS A 23 1.40 6.61 3.91
C HIS A 23 0.63 7.04 2.64
N GLU A 24 1.29 7.07 1.49
CA GLU A 24 0.70 7.42 0.20
C GLU A 24 -0.03 6.20 -0.40
N VAL A 25 -1.28 5.97 0.02
CA VAL A 25 -2.06 4.81 -0.41
C VAL A 25 -2.29 4.82 -1.93
N GLY A 26 -2.48 5.98 -2.54
CA GLY A 26 -2.63 6.10 -4.00
C GLY A 26 -1.39 5.59 -4.76
N PHE A 27 -0.19 5.86 -4.24
CA PHE A 27 1.04 5.30 -4.79
C PHE A 27 1.09 3.78 -4.61
N ALA A 28 0.79 3.27 -3.41
CA ALA A 28 0.77 1.82 -3.16
C ALA A 28 -0.21 1.08 -4.10
N ARG A 29 -1.39 1.67 -4.38
CA ARG A 29 -2.36 1.12 -5.35
C ARG A 29 -1.78 1.01 -6.76
N GLU A 30 -0.90 1.92 -7.15
CA GLU A 30 -0.35 1.96 -8.52
C GLU A 30 0.85 1.03 -8.73
N VAL A 31 1.67 0.79 -7.70
CA VAL A 31 2.95 0.07 -7.87
C VAL A 31 3.09 -1.23 -7.08
N ALA A 32 2.29 -1.43 -6.03
CA ALA A 32 2.52 -2.56 -5.14
C ALA A 32 1.88 -3.83 -5.70
N ASP A 33 2.64 -4.92 -5.78
CA ASP A 33 2.10 -6.26 -6.04
C ASP A 33 1.42 -6.84 -4.79
N GLN A 34 2.00 -6.54 -3.63
CA GLN A 34 1.58 -7.02 -2.31
C GLN A 34 1.56 -5.87 -1.31
N VAL A 35 0.59 -5.89 -0.41
CA VAL A 35 0.43 -4.90 0.66
C VAL A 35 0.39 -5.63 2.00
N VAL A 36 1.11 -5.08 2.97
CA VAL A 36 1.13 -5.53 4.36
C VAL A 36 0.66 -4.38 5.23
N PHE A 37 -0.46 -4.57 5.92
CA PHE A 37 -0.99 -3.61 6.90
C PHE A 37 -0.57 -4.04 8.30
N MET A 38 0.09 -3.12 9.02
CA MET A 38 0.62 -3.38 10.35
C MET A 38 0.04 -2.43 11.40
N VAL A 39 -0.27 -2.95 12.58
CA VAL A 39 -0.73 -2.18 13.75
C VAL A 39 -0.14 -2.82 15.01
N ASP A 40 0.30 -2.01 15.97
CA ASP A 40 0.84 -2.47 17.26
C ASP A 40 1.96 -3.53 17.12
N GLY A 41 2.82 -3.36 16.11
CA GLY A 41 3.92 -4.27 15.82
C GLY A 41 3.51 -5.63 15.24
N ARG A 42 2.25 -5.79 14.80
CA ARG A 42 1.73 -7.03 14.21
C ARG A 42 1.25 -6.80 12.79
N ILE A 43 1.41 -7.81 11.94
CA ILE A 43 0.74 -7.86 10.64
C ILE A 43 -0.73 -8.17 10.91
N VAL A 44 -1.59 -7.23 10.54
CA VAL A 44 -3.04 -7.32 10.75
C VAL A 44 -3.74 -7.84 9.50
N GLU A 45 -3.24 -7.46 8.32
CA GLU A 45 -3.76 -7.90 7.04
C GLU A 45 -2.65 -7.89 6.00
N GLN A 46 -2.66 -8.87 5.10
CA GLN A 46 -1.69 -9.00 4.02
C GLN A 46 -2.36 -9.66 2.83
N GLY A 47 -2.03 -9.22 1.62
CA GLY A 47 -2.52 -9.79 0.37
C GLY A 47 -2.09 -8.96 -0.83
N SER A 48 -2.71 -9.22 -1.98
CA SER A 48 -2.54 -8.35 -3.14
C SER A 48 -2.99 -6.93 -2.84
N SER A 49 -2.47 -5.97 -3.61
CA SER A 49 -2.86 -4.56 -3.49
C SER A 49 -4.38 -4.37 -3.65
N ASP A 50 -5.03 -5.13 -4.55
CA ASP A 50 -6.49 -5.08 -4.71
C ASP A 50 -7.23 -5.62 -3.48
N GLU A 51 -6.83 -6.79 -2.97
CA GLU A 51 -7.47 -7.40 -1.79
C GLU A 51 -7.38 -6.50 -0.55
N VAL A 52 -6.21 -5.90 -0.30
CA VAL A 52 -6.01 -5.12 0.92
C VAL A 52 -6.52 -3.69 0.79
N LEU A 53 -6.39 -3.06 -0.38
CA LEU A 53 -6.72 -1.63 -0.55
C LEU A 53 -8.13 -1.38 -1.11
N ASN A 54 -8.67 -2.28 -1.92
CA ASN A 54 -10.01 -2.16 -2.50
C ASN A 54 -11.03 -3.07 -1.81
N HIS A 55 -10.62 -4.26 -1.37
CA HIS A 55 -11.50 -5.24 -0.73
C HIS A 55 -11.06 -5.66 0.70
N PRO A 56 -10.73 -4.71 1.59
CA PRO A 56 -10.19 -5.01 2.92
C PRO A 56 -11.14 -5.86 3.78
N GLN A 57 -10.63 -6.99 4.27
CA GLN A 57 -11.36 -7.95 5.10
C GLN A 57 -11.27 -7.60 6.59
N HIS A 58 -10.15 -7.02 7.04
CA HIS A 58 -9.97 -6.73 8.46
C HIS A 58 -10.62 -5.40 8.87
N PRO A 59 -11.40 -5.35 9.98
CA PRO A 59 -12.08 -4.13 10.41
C PRO A 59 -11.14 -2.94 10.66
N ARG A 60 -9.94 -3.19 11.20
CA ARG A 60 -8.92 -2.14 11.41
C ARG A 60 -8.41 -1.55 10.10
N THR A 61 -8.19 -2.37 9.08
CA THR A 61 -7.76 -1.91 7.76
C THR A 61 -8.84 -1.06 7.10
N ARG A 62 -10.11 -1.49 7.17
CA ARG A 62 -11.27 -0.69 6.72
C ARG A 62 -11.32 0.68 7.40
N GLN A 63 -11.20 0.71 8.72
CA GLN A 63 -11.22 1.95 9.49
C GLN A 63 -10.05 2.88 9.14
N PHE A 64 -8.87 2.31 8.87
CA PHE A 64 -7.73 3.09 8.44
C PHE A 64 -7.98 3.68 7.06
N LEU A 65 -8.32 2.85 6.07
CA LEU A 65 -8.55 3.25 4.68
C LEU A 65 -9.66 4.29 4.52
N SER A 66 -10.74 4.20 5.31
CA SER A 66 -11.82 5.20 5.29
C SER A 66 -11.39 6.60 5.73
N ARG A 67 -10.23 6.76 6.36
CA ARG A 67 -9.67 8.06 6.76
C ARG A 67 -8.68 8.63 5.76
N VAL A 68 -8.04 7.76 4.97
CA VAL A 68 -6.96 8.14 4.05
C VAL A 68 -7.38 8.15 2.58
N LEU A 69 -8.45 7.44 2.20
CA LEU A 69 -9.03 7.50 0.87
C LEU A 69 -10.35 8.30 0.96
N PRO A 70 -10.42 9.53 0.42
CA PRO A 70 -11.69 10.25 0.32
C PRO A 70 -12.64 9.49 -0.61
N SER A 71 -13.91 9.43 -0.21
CA SER A 71 -15.04 8.83 -0.94
C SER A 71 -15.33 9.51 -2.25
#